data_AF-A0A3B6C149-F1
#
_entry.id   AF-A0A3B6C149-F1
#
_cell.length_a   1.000
_cell.length_b   1.000
_cell.length_c   1.000
_cell.angle_alpha   90.00
_cell.angle_beta   90.00
_cell.angle_gamma   90.00
#
_symmetry.space_group_name_H-M   'P 1'
#
loop_
_entity.id
_entity.type
_entity.pdbx_description
1 polymer ?
#
loop_
_entity_poly.entity_id
_entity_poly.type
_entity_poly.pdbx_seq_one_letter_code
_entity_poly.pdbx_strand_id
1 'polypeptide(L)'
;MVSWSDGSDSSEHTMEYVSSASDDDTIKIPATTEDSNFQGPETELHVFCHEHGKAAEKCVAFQGIHTGTRFLCCAEKEGKNCGLVEWIDPAWPNTLENALSELWFMYEQSKRDRTEDNLMHSFAVPDLTQEKKKM
;
A
#
# COMPACT_ATOMS: atom_id res chain seq x y z
N MET A 1 26.67 21.37 31.45
CA MET A 1 26.29 19.96 31.19
C MET A 1 24.82 19.88 31.54
N VAL A 2 23.96 19.67 30.55
CA VAL A 2 22.50 19.67 30.75
C VAL A 2 22.05 18.21 30.91
N SER A 3 21.49 17.90 32.08
CA SER A 3 20.89 16.60 32.37
C SER A 3 19.48 16.59 31.82
N TRP A 4 19.19 15.70 30.87
CA TRP A 4 17.82 15.44 30.43
C TRP A 4 17.32 14.20 31.19
N SER A 5 16.26 14.38 31.96
CA SER A 5 15.52 13.27 32.56
C SER A 5 14.66 12.63 31.46
N ASP A 6 14.83 11.34 31.26
CA ASP A 6 14.04 10.52 30.33
C ASP A 6 12.62 10.34 30.89
N GLY A 7 11.70 11.14 30.36
CA GLY A 7 10.26 10.94 30.53
C GLY A 7 9.78 9.99 29.44
N SER A 8 9.87 8.69 29.71
CA SER A 8 9.22 7.66 28.90
C SER A 8 7.70 7.83 29.00
N ASP A 9 7.08 8.39 27.95
CA ASP A 9 5.64 8.27 27.71
C ASP A 9 5.45 7.30 26.54
N SER A 10 5.40 6.01 26.89
CA SER A 10 5.10 4.91 25.98
C SER A 10 3.60 4.96 25.66
N SER A 11 3.21 5.84 24.74
CA SER A 11 1.92 5.71 24.06
C SER A 11 2.08 4.71 22.92
N GLU A 12 1.62 3.49 23.19
CA GLU A 12 1.31 2.47 22.20
C GLU A 12 0.20 2.98 21.26
N HIS A 13 0.55 3.84 20.31
CA HIS A 13 -0.35 4.22 19.23
C HIS A 13 -0.06 3.33 18.02
N THR A 14 -0.45 2.05 18.11
CA THR A 14 -0.77 1.24 16.93
C THR A 14 -1.98 1.90 16.25
N MET A 15 -1.72 2.88 15.39
CA MET A 15 -2.75 3.49 14.56
C MET A 15 -3.16 2.48 13.51
N GLU A 16 -4.21 1.72 13.81
CA GLU A 16 -4.91 0.90 12.84
C GLU A 16 -5.46 1.84 11.74
N TYR A 17 -4.88 1.72 10.55
CA TYR A 17 -5.26 2.51 9.39
C TYR A 17 -6.67 2.11 8.94
N VAL A 18 -7.67 2.91 9.34
CA VAL A 18 -9.06 2.73 8.94
C VAL A 18 -9.21 3.13 7.47
N SER A 19 -9.06 2.15 6.58
CA SER A 19 -9.54 2.26 5.20
C SER A 19 -11.04 2.03 5.15
N SER A 20 -11.77 2.94 4.54
CA SER A 20 -13.22 2.90 4.33
C SER A 20 -13.72 1.53 3.83
N ALA A 21 -14.53 0.89 4.68
CA ALA A 21 -15.56 -0.13 4.44
C ALA A 21 -15.37 -1.14 3.29
N SER A 22 -14.81 -2.30 3.65
CA SER A 22 -15.24 -3.60 3.14
C SER A 22 -14.91 -4.63 4.22
N ASP A 23 -15.96 -5.17 4.86
CA ASP A 23 -15.91 -6.22 5.87
C ASP A 23 -15.33 -7.53 5.29
N ASP A 24 -14.01 -7.59 5.18
CA ASP A 24 -13.29 -8.83 5.01
C ASP A 24 -12.05 -8.74 5.90
N ASP A 25 -12.03 -9.46 7.02
CA ASP A 25 -10.91 -9.56 7.98
C ASP A 25 -9.63 -10.15 7.36
N THR A 26 -9.57 -10.25 6.03
CA THR A 26 -8.41 -10.68 5.28
C THR A 26 -7.36 -9.57 5.30
N ILE A 27 -6.25 -9.83 6.01
CA ILE A 27 -5.04 -9.01 5.99
C ILE A 27 -4.68 -8.68 4.53
N LYS A 28 -4.73 -7.40 4.17
CA LYS A 28 -4.41 -6.95 2.81
C LYS A 28 -2.89 -6.87 2.65
N ILE A 29 -2.32 -7.73 1.80
CA ILE A 29 -0.91 -7.64 1.42
C ILE A 29 -0.71 -6.33 0.63
N PRO A 30 0.24 -5.47 1.02
CA PRO A 30 0.51 -4.23 0.30
C PRO A 30 0.87 -4.49 -1.16
N ALA A 31 0.49 -3.56 -2.06
CA ALA A 31 1.01 -3.56 -3.42
C ALA A 31 2.55 -3.43 -3.40
N THR A 32 3.23 -4.09 -4.32
CA THR A 32 4.69 -4.16 -4.36
C THR A 32 5.28 -3.40 -5.54
N THR A 33 6.54 -2.98 -5.39
CA THR A 33 7.39 -2.49 -6.48
C THR A 33 8.68 -3.30 -6.54
N GLU A 34 9.35 -3.25 -7.69
CA GLU A 34 10.56 -4.02 -7.95
C GLU A 34 11.79 -3.32 -7.36
N ASP A 35 12.65 -4.07 -6.67
CA ASP A 35 13.97 -3.63 -6.23
C ASP A 35 15.01 -4.71 -6.56
N SER A 36 15.93 -4.40 -7.48
CA SER A 36 16.97 -5.34 -7.91
C SER A 36 17.89 -5.79 -6.78
N ASN A 37 18.06 -4.96 -5.75
CA ASN A 37 18.92 -5.24 -4.60
C ASN A 37 18.16 -5.97 -3.48
N PHE A 38 16.82 -6.04 -3.56
CA PHE A 38 15.97 -6.61 -2.52
C PHE A 38 14.79 -7.37 -3.13
N GLN A 39 15.07 -8.57 -3.64
CA GLN A 39 14.09 -9.43 -4.31
C GLN A 39 14.39 -10.92 -4.06
N GLY A 40 13.41 -11.77 -4.35
CA GLY A 40 13.53 -13.23 -4.26
C GLY A 40 13.26 -13.79 -2.87
N PRO A 41 13.44 -15.11 -2.68
CA PRO A 41 13.10 -15.77 -1.42
C PRO A 41 14.05 -15.37 -0.28
N GLU A 42 13.49 -15.19 0.91
CA GLU A 42 14.23 -15.08 2.15
C GLU A 42 14.82 -16.44 2.53
N THR A 43 16.15 -16.50 2.56
CA THR A 43 16.91 -17.74 2.77
C THR A 43 17.73 -17.71 4.06
N GLU A 44 17.93 -16.53 4.65
CA GLU A 44 18.72 -16.36 5.86
C GLU A 44 17.83 -16.49 7.11
N LEU A 45 16.68 -15.82 7.09
CA LEU A 45 15.81 -15.70 8.27
C LEU A 45 14.86 -16.89 8.50
N HIS A 46 14.86 -17.90 7.61
CA HIS A 46 13.97 -19.09 7.71
C HIS A 46 12.50 -18.74 7.98
N VAL A 47 11.99 -17.68 7.35
CA VAL A 47 10.60 -17.28 7.44
C VAL A 47 9.79 -18.06 6.41
N PHE A 48 8.80 -18.83 6.87
CA PHE A 48 7.93 -19.64 6.03
C PHE A 48 6.48 -19.24 6.22
N CYS A 49 5.74 -19.21 5.13
CA CYS A 49 4.29 -19.10 5.18
C CYS A 49 3.71 -20.36 5.84
N HIS A 50 2.94 -20.18 6.92
CA HIS A 50 2.31 -21.28 7.64
C HIS A 50 1.29 -22.05 6.80
N GLU A 51 0.53 -21.35 5.96
CA GLU A 51 -0.53 -21.95 5.13
C GLU A 51 0.04 -22.71 3.91
N HIS A 52 1.04 -22.14 3.24
CA HIS A 52 1.55 -22.67 1.97
C HIS A 52 2.87 -23.44 2.10
N GLY A 53 3.55 -23.34 3.26
CA GLY A 53 4.84 -24.01 3.51
C GLY A 53 6.00 -23.50 2.65
N LYS A 54 5.82 -22.38 1.93
CA LYS A 54 6.84 -21.76 1.07
C LYS A 54 7.65 -20.74 1.88
N ALA A 55 8.93 -20.60 1.53
CA ALA A 55 9.76 -19.50 2.05
C ALA A 55 9.14 -18.15 1.69
N ALA A 56 9.24 -17.18 2.59
CA ALA A 56 8.78 -15.83 2.34
C ALA A 56 9.57 -15.17 1.20
N GLU A 57 8.95 -14.27 0.48
CA GLU A 57 9.53 -13.46 -0.58
C GLU A 57 9.90 -12.08 -0.04
N LYS A 58 11.01 -11.52 -0.52
CA LYS A 58 11.45 -10.16 -0.24
C LYS A 58 10.67 -9.19 -1.13
N CYS A 59 9.91 -8.31 -0.50
CA CYS A 59 8.95 -7.43 -1.15
C CYS A 59 9.25 -5.97 -0.74
N VAL A 60 9.07 -5.00 -1.64
CA VAL A 60 9.12 -3.56 -1.32
C VAL A 60 7.73 -2.99 -1.50
N ALA A 61 7.20 -2.34 -0.47
CA ALA A 61 5.83 -1.83 -0.50
C ALA A 61 5.73 -0.57 -1.38
N PHE A 62 4.62 -0.47 -2.09
CA PHE A 62 4.24 0.67 -2.92
C PHE A 62 2.78 1.02 -2.64
N GLN A 63 2.50 1.37 -1.38
CA GLN A 63 1.16 1.68 -0.92
C GLN A 63 1.20 2.61 0.29
N GLY A 64 0.52 3.75 0.21
CA GLY A 64 0.34 4.67 1.34
C GLY A 64 1.65 5.05 2.03
N ILE A 65 1.61 5.14 3.36
CA ILE A 65 2.78 5.52 4.16
C ILE A 65 3.91 4.50 4.14
N HIS A 66 3.65 3.24 3.79
CA HIS A 66 4.69 2.20 3.74
C HIS A 66 5.46 2.19 2.42
N THR A 67 5.30 3.21 1.59
CA THR A 67 5.99 3.26 0.28
C THR A 67 7.50 3.25 0.47
N GLY A 68 8.16 2.32 -0.23
CA GLY A 68 9.61 2.11 -0.17
C GLY A 68 10.07 1.25 1.00
N THR A 69 9.19 0.83 1.90
CA THR A 69 9.53 0.01 3.07
C THR A 69 9.63 -1.47 2.67
N ARG A 70 10.68 -2.16 3.13
CA ARG A 70 10.91 -3.59 2.86
C ARG A 70 10.10 -4.47 3.82
N PHE A 71 9.53 -5.53 3.27
CA PHE A 71 8.79 -6.52 4.02
C PHE A 71 8.92 -7.92 3.42
N LEU A 72 8.59 -8.92 4.22
CA LEU A 72 8.47 -10.32 3.79
C LEU A 72 7.00 -10.64 3.53
N CYS A 73 6.74 -11.26 2.39
CA CYS A 73 5.39 -11.64 1.98
C CYS A 73 5.32 -13.10 1.51
N CYS A 74 4.13 -13.69 1.45
CA CYS A 74 4.02 -15.06 0.94
C CYS A 74 4.34 -15.11 -0.55
N ALA A 75 5.21 -16.05 -0.95
CA ALA A 75 5.54 -16.29 -2.35
C ALA A 75 4.39 -16.93 -3.17
N GLU A 76 3.31 -17.38 -2.51
CA GLU A 76 2.13 -17.91 -3.20
C GLU A 76 1.29 -16.77 -3.77
N LYS A 77 1.27 -16.65 -5.10
CA LYS A 77 0.51 -15.63 -5.82
C LYS A 77 -0.88 -16.12 -6.23
N GLU A 78 -1.07 -17.44 -6.27
CA GLU A 78 -2.30 -18.09 -6.69
C GLU A 78 -2.95 -18.80 -5.50
N GLY A 79 -4.10 -18.29 -5.03
CA GLY A 79 -4.84 -18.93 -3.95
C GLY A 79 -5.37 -17.96 -2.92
N LYS A 80 -5.74 -18.49 -1.75
CA LYS A 80 -6.21 -17.68 -0.63
C LYS A 80 -5.04 -16.86 -0.08
N ASN A 81 -5.25 -15.56 0.10
CA ASN A 81 -4.30 -14.71 0.81
C ASN A 81 -4.10 -15.26 2.24
N CYS A 82 -2.88 -15.68 2.55
CA CYS A 82 -2.52 -16.23 3.86
C CYS A 82 -2.14 -15.16 4.89
N GLY A 83 -2.13 -13.88 4.50
CA GLY A 83 -1.89 -12.74 5.39
C GLY A 83 -0.45 -12.57 5.89
N LEU A 84 0.53 -13.28 5.33
CA LEU A 84 1.93 -13.14 5.77
C LEU A 84 2.47 -11.78 5.33
N VAL A 85 2.73 -10.90 6.30
CA VAL A 85 3.37 -9.60 6.14
C VAL A 85 4.28 -9.36 7.36
N GLU A 86 5.58 -9.34 7.17
CA GLU A 86 6.55 -8.98 8.22
C GLU A 86 7.44 -7.82 7.76
N TRP A 87 7.39 -6.69 8.47
CA TRP A 87 8.18 -5.50 8.14
C TRP A 87 9.62 -5.65 8.61
N ILE A 88 10.57 -5.29 7.74
CA ILE A 88 12.01 -5.39 8.00
C ILE A 88 12.58 -4.04 8.43
N ASP A 89 12.14 -2.99 7.76
CA ASP A 89 12.60 -1.63 8.03
C ASP A 89 11.81 -1.04 9.22
N PRO A 90 12.43 -0.14 9.99
CA PRO A 90 11.69 0.65 10.96
C PRO A 90 10.64 1.52 10.27
N ALA A 91 9.62 1.91 11.04
CA ALA A 91 8.66 2.91 10.59
C ALA A 91 9.39 4.19 10.13
N TRP A 92 8.81 4.87 9.15
CA TRP A 92 9.38 6.12 8.69
C TRP A 92 9.30 7.19 9.79
N PRO A 93 10.20 8.18 9.79
CA PRO A 93 10.01 9.35 10.61
C PRO A 93 8.67 10.03 10.26
N ASN A 94 7.95 10.55 11.26
CA ASN A 94 6.63 11.17 11.08
C ASN A 94 6.57 12.19 9.93
N THR A 95 7.63 12.97 9.73
CA THR A 95 7.71 13.94 8.62
C THR A 95 7.58 13.26 7.26
N LEU A 96 8.20 12.10 7.07
CA LEU A 96 8.12 11.34 5.83
C LEU A 96 6.78 10.61 5.70
N GLU A 97 6.24 10.04 6.78
CA GLU A 97 4.88 9.45 6.78
C GLU A 97 3.82 10.47 6.35
N ASN A 98 3.89 11.69 6.89
CA ASN A 98 2.99 12.78 6.52
C ASN A 98 3.15 13.16 5.04
N ALA A 99 4.39 13.26 4.55
CA ALA A 99 4.65 13.57 3.14
C ALA A 99 4.12 12.48 2.21
N LEU A 100 4.33 11.19 2.54
CA LEU A 100 3.80 10.07 1.78
C LEU A 100 2.27 10.03 1.81
N SER A 101 1.66 10.28 2.98
CA SER A 101 0.21 10.39 3.10
C SER A 101 -0.38 11.43 2.15
N GLU A 102 0.19 12.63 2.13
CA GLU A 102 -0.27 13.72 1.26
C GLU A 102 -0.09 13.37 -0.22
N LEU A 103 1.06 12.80 -0.60
CA LEU A 103 1.33 12.39 -1.98
C LEU A 103 0.33 11.33 -2.46
N TRP A 104 0.04 10.33 -1.63
CA TRP A 104 -0.95 9.30 -1.96
C TRP A 104 -2.37 9.85 -2.00
N PHE A 105 -2.72 10.76 -1.10
CA PHE A 105 -3.99 11.47 -1.15
C PHE A 105 -4.13 12.21 -2.49
N MET A 106 -3.14 13.02 -2.87
CA MET A 106 -3.13 13.74 -4.15
C MET A 106 -3.22 12.80 -5.36
N TYR A 107 -2.50 11.68 -5.35
CA TYR A 107 -2.53 10.68 -6.41
C TYR A 107 -3.93 10.06 -6.57
N GLU A 108 -4.55 9.63 -5.48
CA GLU A 108 -5.87 9.00 -5.52
C GLU A 108 -6.97 10.01 -5.87
N GLN A 109 -6.85 11.26 -5.42
CA GLN A 109 -7.71 12.36 -5.87
C GLN A 109 -7.60 12.53 -7.40
N SER A 110 -6.38 12.70 -7.92
CA SER A 110 -6.16 12.90 -9.35
C SER A 110 -6.67 11.73 -10.20
N LYS A 111 -6.53 10.49 -9.72
CA LYS A 111 -7.04 9.30 -10.38
C LYS A 111 -8.57 9.28 -10.44
N ARG A 112 -9.25 9.70 -9.36
CA ARG A 112 -10.71 9.82 -9.31
C ARG A 112 -11.22 10.90 -10.26
N ASP A 113 -10.62 12.10 -10.22
CA ASP A 113 -10.99 13.21 -11.10
C ASP A 113 -10.92 12.80 -12.58
N ARG A 114 -9.83 12.14 -12.99
CA ARG A 114 -9.69 11.59 -14.35
C ARG A 114 -10.75 10.56 -14.70
N THR A 115 -11.15 9.72 -13.75
CA THR A 115 -12.16 8.69 -13.97
C THR A 115 -13.53 9.31 -14.17
N GLU A 116 -13.85 10.33 -13.38
CA GLU A 116 -15.09 11.11 -13.49
C GLU A 116 -15.13 11.90 -14.81
N ASP A 117 -14.05 12.58 -15.18
CA ASP A 117 -13.95 13.29 -16.46
C ASP A 117 -14.16 12.35 -17.65
N ASN A 118 -13.49 11.19 -17.64
CA ASN A 118 -13.65 10.18 -18.69
C ASN A 118 -15.10 9.67 -18.78
N LEU A 119 -15.75 9.45 -17.64
CA LEU A 119 -17.15 9.03 -17.59
C LEU A 119 -18.07 10.12 -18.16
N MET A 120 -17.88 11.38 -17.76
CA MET A 120 -18.66 12.52 -18.26
C MET A 120 -18.49 12.73 -19.77
N HIS A 121 -17.26 12.60 -20.28
CA HIS A 121 -16.98 12.66 -21.71
C HIS A 121 -17.65 11.51 -22.47
N SER A 122 -17.74 10.31 -21.89
CA SER A 122 -18.39 9.16 -22.53
C SER A 122 -19.89 9.37 -22.79
N PHE A 123 -20.57 10.17 -21.96
CA PHE A 123 -21.98 10.53 -22.14
C PHE A 123 -22.18 11.67 -23.15
N ALA A 124 -21.24 12.62 -23.23
CA ALA A 124 -21.33 13.75 -24.16
C ALA A 124 -21.03 13.38 -25.62
N VAL A 125 -20.20 12.35 -25.87
CA VAL A 125 -19.84 11.92 -27.24
C VAL A 125 -21.05 11.43 -28.06
N PRO A 126 -21.95 10.57 -27.53
CA PRO A 126 -23.18 10.18 -28.21
C PRO A 126 -24.08 11.35 -28.61
N ASP A 127 -24.31 12.32 -27.73
CA ASP A 127 -25.19 13.47 -28.01
C ASP A 127 -24.66 14.31 -29.17
N LEU A 128 -23.36 14.60 -29.18
CA LEU A 128 -22.72 15.30 -30.29
C LEU A 128 -22.79 14.51 -31.61
N THR A 129 -22.70 13.18 -31.56
CA THR A 129 -22.87 12.35 -32.76
C THR A 129 -24.31 12.26 -33.24
N GLN A 130 -25.32 12.39 -32.37
CA GLN A 130 -26.72 12.51 -32.77
C GLN A 130 -27.03 13.87 -33.40
N GLU A 131 -26.50 14.96 -32.83
CA GLU A 131 -26.68 16.31 -33.40
C GLU A 131 -26.05 16.42 -34.79
N LYS A 132 -24.84 15.87 -34.99
CA LYS A 132 -24.19 15.83 -36.31
C LYS A 132 -24.93 15.02 -37.38
N LYS A 133 -25.76 14.05 -37.02
CA LYS A 133 -26.58 13.28 -37.97
C LYS A 133 -27.87 13.99 -38.38
N LYS A 134 -28.26 15.05 -37.65
CA LYS A 134 -29.48 15.83 -37.93
C LYS A 134 -29.21 17.09 -38.79
N MET A 135 -27.93 17.42 -39.02
CA MET A 135 -27.49 18.41 -40.00
C MET A 135 -27.15 17.73 -41.33
#